data_AF-A0A1Y4VS08-F1
#
_entry.id   AF-A0A1Y4VS08-F1
#
_cell.length_a   1.000
_cell.length_b   1.000
_cell.length_c   1.000
_cell.angle_alpha   90.00
_cell.angle_beta   90.00
_cell.angle_gamma   90.00
#
_symmetry.space_group_name_H-M   'P 1'
#
loop_
_entity.id
_entity.type
_entity.pdbx_description
1 polymer ?
#
loop_
_entity_poly.entity_id
_entity_poly.type
_entity_poly.pdbx_seq_one_letter_code
_entity_poly.pdbx_strand_id
1 'polypeptide(L)'
;MNIKELGEDLEQQFGKPRSITEENIRFMLSLVKEEFDGKKVNEDVEKPSLDAFGMTILAVMSYQTTPWEELAKKPSIRKALKYVAIRGGSHYDEIEALTKELMRKHFDGITQKMILGFLKIIRGFSDEEQPSKLIEYTPFPAQYHAISQGLHQIIRGEHPDDAAAIIHCAIEDGILFPTIPRSLLVEEFNLKKSSFDKYFSKYHVSLEYETDAIKKQAEEIIKYHRKALRNAIGYTLDKDDIVIFHNRKLGRKNFLSIIIAYFRSILRG
;
A
#
# COMPACT_ATOMS: atom_id res chain seq x y z
N MET A 1 24.63 24.72 15.15
CA MET A 1 23.69 23.59 15.01
C MET A 1 23.35 23.43 13.54
N ASN A 2 23.78 22.35 12.91
CA ASN A 2 23.43 22.05 11.51
C ASN A 2 22.03 21.40 11.43
N ILE A 3 21.43 21.33 10.24
CA ILE A 3 20.05 20.79 10.06
C ILE A 3 19.89 19.35 10.56
N LYS A 4 20.96 18.54 10.49
CA LYS A 4 20.97 17.16 10.99
C LYS A 4 20.97 17.13 12.52
N GLU A 5 21.76 17.98 13.16
CA GLU A 5 21.78 18.15 14.62
C GLU A 5 20.43 18.67 15.15
N LEU A 6 19.78 19.58 14.42
CA LEU A 6 18.40 20.03 14.67
C LEU A 6 17.39 18.88 14.57
N GLY A 7 17.53 18.02 13.56
CA GLY A 7 16.65 16.86 13.38
C GLY A 7 16.82 15.80 14.47
N GLU A 8 18.06 15.55 14.90
CA GLU A 8 18.39 14.62 15.99
C GLU A 8 17.92 15.13 17.36
N ASP A 9 18.04 16.44 17.61
CA ASP A 9 17.52 17.09 18.81
C ASP A 9 15.98 17.08 18.86
N LEU A 10 15.33 17.33 17.72
CA LEU A 10 13.87 17.20 17.58
C LEU A 10 13.40 15.75 17.78
N GLU A 11 14.14 14.76 17.28
CA GLU A 11 13.83 13.34 17.46
C GLU A 11 14.04 12.88 18.91
N GLN A 12 15.04 13.39 19.62
CA GLN A 12 15.23 13.12 21.06
C GLN A 12 14.13 13.77 21.90
N GLN A 13 13.73 15.00 21.59
CA GLN A 13 12.74 15.74 22.36
C GLN A 13 11.30 15.28 22.09
N PHE A 14 10.98 14.94 20.84
CA PHE A 14 9.59 14.70 20.41
C PHE A 14 9.37 13.30 19.81
N GLY A 15 10.42 12.49 19.66
CA GLY A 15 10.38 11.22 18.94
C GLY A 15 10.42 11.39 17.43
N LYS A 16 10.45 10.26 16.69
CA LYS A 16 10.36 10.29 15.22
C LYS A 16 9.06 10.96 14.77
N PRO A 17 9.08 11.79 13.70
CA PRO A 17 7.88 12.38 13.13
C PRO A 17 6.83 11.30 12.86
N ARG A 18 5.70 11.36 13.55
CA ARG A 18 4.61 10.40 13.34
C ARG A 18 3.76 10.85 12.17
N SER A 19 3.53 9.93 11.23
CA SER A 19 2.58 10.15 10.14
C SER A 19 1.18 9.81 10.66
N ILE A 20 0.36 10.84 10.93
CA ILE A 20 -1.06 10.66 11.29
C ILE A 20 -1.78 9.77 10.28
N THR A 21 -1.40 9.85 9.00
CA THR A 21 -1.90 8.95 7.96
C THR A 21 -1.62 7.50 8.30
N GLU A 22 -0.36 7.13 8.66
CA GLU A 22 0.04 5.77 9.04
C GLU A 22 -0.74 5.23 10.22
N GLU A 23 -0.90 6.04 11.26
CA GLU A 23 -1.66 5.67 12.46
C GLU A 23 -3.13 5.41 12.11
N ASN A 24 -3.74 6.27 11.29
CA ASN A 24 -5.11 6.07 10.83
C ASN A 24 -5.25 4.80 9.97
N ILE A 25 -4.23 4.41 9.20
CA ILE A 25 -4.25 3.13 8.46
C ILE A 25 -4.26 1.96 9.43
N ARG A 26 -3.31 1.95 10.38
CA ARG A 26 -3.20 0.88 11.37
C ARG A 26 -4.48 0.70 12.17
N PHE A 27 -5.13 1.81 12.52
CA PHE A 27 -6.40 1.80 13.19
C PHE A 27 -7.54 1.22 12.32
N MET A 28 -7.66 1.64 11.06
CA MET A 28 -8.71 1.08 10.18
C MET A 28 -8.49 -0.42 9.91
N LEU A 29 -7.23 -0.87 9.81
CA LEU A 29 -6.90 -2.30 9.71
C LEU A 29 -7.30 -3.09 10.97
N SER A 30 -7.12 -2.51 12.16
CA SER A 30 -7.50 -3.20 13.40
C SER A 30 -9.01 -3.40 13.48
N LEU A 31 -9.79 -2.42 13.00
CA LEU A 31 -11.26 -2.55 12.91
C LEU A 31 -11.70 -3.66 11.96
N VAL A 32 -11.00 -3.85 10.83
CA VAL A 32 -11.23 -4.96 9.91
C VAL A 32 -10.87 -6.30 10.57
N LYS A 33 -9.72 -6.36 11.26
CA LYS A 33 -9.25 -7.57 11.94
C LYS A 33 -10.24 -8.09 12.97
N GLU A 34 -10.93 -7.20 13.68
CA GLU A 34 -11.93 -7.57 14.68
C GLU A 34 -13.07 -8.42 14.11
N GLU A 35 -13.42 -8.20 12.85
CA GLU A 35 -14.51 -8.92 12.18
C GLU A 35 -14.01 -10.10 11.35
N PHE A 36 -12.74 -10.47 11.46
CA PHE A 36 -12.15 -11.58 10.72
C PHE A 36 -12.22 -12.90 11.50
N ASP A 37 -12.86 -13.92 10.91
CA ASP A 37 -13.11 -15.21 11.58
C ASP A 37 -12.03 -16.29 11.37
N GLY A 38 -10.94 -15.97 10.66
CA GLY A 38 -9.96 -16.97 10.22
C GLY A 38 -10.06 -17.32 8.73
N LYS A 39 -11.19 -17.01 8.08
CA LYS A 39 -11.45 -17.34 6.66
C LYS A 39 -12.09 -16.22 5.86
N LYS A 40 -12.90 -15.35 6.47
CA LYS A 40 -13.53 -14.20 5.82
C LYS A 40 -13.77 -13.09 6.83
N VAL A 41 -13.90 -11.88 6.32
CA VAL A 41 -14.39 -10.78 7.14
C VAL A 41 -15.92 -10.83 7.17
N ASN A 42 -16.46 -10.72 8.37
CA ASN A 42 -17.87 -10.54 8.60
C ASN A 42 -18.29 -9.15 8.10
N GLU A 43 -18.94 -9.11 6.95
CA GLU A 43 -19.48 -7.87 6.39
C GLU A 43 -20.81 -7.46 7.01
N ASP A 44 -21.43 -8.31 7.84
CA ASP A 44 -22.67 -8.02 8.57
C ASP A 44 -22.36 -7.19 9.82
N VAL A 45 -21.92 -5.96 9.56
CA VAL A 45 -21.65 -4.95 10.59
C VAL A 45 -22.78 -3.96 10.69
N GLU A 46 -23.14 -3.62 11.93
CA GLU A 46 -24.29 -2.77 12.20
C GLU A 46 -24.13 -1.38 11.59
N LYS A 47 -25.07 -1.02 10.70
CA LYS A 47 -25.11 0.30 10.06
C LYS A 47 -25.21 1.41 11.11
N PRO A 48 -24.35 2.46 11.04
CA PRO A 48 -24.43 3.57 11.97
C PRO A 48 -25.71 4.37 11.74
N SER A 49 -26.22 5.01 12.80
CA SER A 49 -27.24 6.04 12.64
C SER A 49 -26.68 7.21 11.84
N LEU A 50 -27.57 7.98 11.21
CA LEU A 50 -27.17 9.17 10.46
C LEU A 50 -26.43 10.19 11.35
N ASP A 51 -26.82 10.31 12.62
CA ASP A 51 -26.16 11.18 13.60
C ASP A 51 -24.75 10.68 13.94
N ALA A 52 -24.58 9.36 14.12
CA ALA A 52 -23.26 8.77 14.38
C ALA A 52 -22.33 8.93 13.17
N PHE A 53 -22.88 8.77 11.96
CA PHE A 53 -22.14 8.99 10.73
C PHE A 53 -21.75 10.47 10.56
N GLY A 54 -22.69 11.40 10.74
CA GLY A 54 -22.43 12.84 10.68
C GLY A 54 -21.39 13.30 11.70
N MET A 55 -21.50 12.85 12.95
CA MET A 55 -20.54 13.13 14.01
C MET A 55 -19.14 12.61 13.68
N THR A 56 -19.05 11.47 12.99
CA THR A 56 -17.76 10.90 12.53
C THR A 56 -17.14 11.78 11.47
N ILE A 57 -17.93 12.25 10.49
CA ILE A 57 -17.46 13.22 9.48
C ILE A 57 -16.96 14.49 10.17
N LEU A 58 -17.74 15.05 11.08
CA LEU A 58 -17.35 16.26 11.81
C LEU A 58 -16.03 16.06 12.57
N ALA A 59 -15.89 14.94 13.29
CA ALA A 59 -14.69 14.63 14.06
C ALA A 59 -13.46 14.46 13.15
N VAL A 60 -13.54 13.60 12.14
CA VAL A 60 -12.43 13.31 11.22
C VAL A 60 -11.99 14.55 10.44
N MET A 61 -12.95 15.37 10.01
CA MET A 61 -12.66 16.53 9.17
C MET A 61 -12.19 17.76 9.95
N SER A 62 -12.57 17.87 11.23
CA SER A 62 -12.22 19.01 12.08
C SER A 62 -10.94 18.77 12.89
N TYR A 63 -10.68 17.52 13.31
CA TYR A 63 -9.51 17.15 14.11
C TYR A 63 -8.47 16.40 13.26
N GLN A 64 -8.01 17.03 12.18
CA GLN A 64 -7.11 16.41 11.19
C GLN A 64 -5.75 15.99 11.74
N THR A 65 -5.34 16.57 12.88
CA THR A 65 -4.09 16.25 13.58
C THR A 65 -4.26 15.19 14.66
N THR A 66 -5.49 14.75 14.93
CA THR A 66 -5.79 13.74 15.94
C THR A 66 -5.93 12.37 15.29
N PRO A 67 -5.22 11.33 15.78
CA PRO A 67 -5.39 9.98 15.29
C PRO A 67 -6.85 9.51 15.40
N TRP A 68 -7.33 8.78 14.41
CA TRP A 68 -8.70 8.29 14.39
C TRP A 68 -8.99 7.31 15.51
N GLU A 69 -7.97 6.59 15.98
CA GLU A 69 -8.07 5.73 17.16
C GLU A 69 -8.49 6.53 18.41
N GLU A 70 -7.92 7.73 18.58
CA GLU A 70 -8.27 8.64 19.67
C GLU A 70 -9.70 9.17 19.52
N LEU A 71 -10.11 9.55 18.31
CA LEU A 71 -11.50 9.95 18.02
C LEU A 71 -12.49 8.78 18.27
N ALA A 72 -12.07 7.56 17.96
CA ALA A 72 -12.83 6.33 18.13
C ALA A 72 -12.94 5.84 19.57
N LYS A 73 -12.34 6.53 20.55
CA LYS A 73 -12.71 6.33 21.98
C LYS A 73 -14.20 6.61 22.20
N LYS A 74 -14.84 7.41 21.34
CA LYS A 74 -16.30 7.55 21.30
C LYS A 74 -16.92 6.37 20.54
N PRO A 75 -17.80 5.55 21.18
CA PRO A 75 -18.33 4.33 20.57
C PRO A 75 -19.08 4.54 19.24
N SER A 76 -19.81 5.65 19.11
CA SER A 76 -20.53 5.98 17.88
C SER A 76 -19.59 6.30 16.71
N ILE A 77 -18.45 6.95 16.97
CA ILE A 77 -17.41 7.21 15.96
C ILE A 77 -16.73 5.91 15.57
N ARG A 78 -16.37 5.08 16.55
CA ARG A 78 -15.77 3.76 16.30
C ARG A 78 -16.66 2.88 15.43
N LYS A 79 -17.95 2.80 15.76
CA LYS A 79 -18.93 2.02 15.00
C LYS A 79 -19.05 2.51 13.56
N ALA A 80 -19.13 3.83 13.34
CA ALA A 80 -19.18 4.40 12.00
C ALA A 80 -17.89 4.16 11.21
N LEU A 81 -16.72 4.32 11.83
CA LEU A 81 -15.42 4.01 11.21
C LEU A 81 -15.29 2.51 10.89
N LYS A 82 -15.76 1.61 11.76
CA LYS A 82 -15.80 0.16 11.49
C LYS A 82 -16.68 -0.16 10.29
N TYR A 83 -17.90 0.39 10.26
CA TYR A 83 -18.81 0.23 9.13
C TYR A 83 -18.17 0.73 7.82
N VAL A 84 -17.53 1.89 7.85
CA VAL A 84 -16.78 2.45 6.72
C VAL A 84 -15.60 1.56 6.31
N ALA A 85 -14.83 1.02 7.26
CA ALA A 85 -13.68 0.17 6.98
C ALA A 85 -14.07 -1.13 6.26
N ILE A 86 -15.25 -1.68 6.59
CA ILE A 86 -15.71 -2.98 6.12
C ILE A 86 -16.60 -2.85 4.90
N ARG A 87 -17.65 -2.01 4.96
CA ARG A 87 -18.59 -1.80 3.84
C ARG A 87 -18.03 -0.86 2.78
N GLY A 88 -17.14 0.06 3.15
CA GLY A 88 -16.57 1.04 2.21
C GLY A 88 -15.74 0.41 1.08
N GLY A 89 -15.27 -0.83 1.24
CA GLY A 89 -14.59 -1.61 0.20
C GLY A 89 -15.56 -2.11 -0.87
N SER A 90 -16.41 -3.08 -0.50
CA SER A 90 -17.27 -3.84 -1.43
C SER A 90 -18.66 -3.22 -1.66
N HIS A 91 -19.08 -2.26 -0.84
CA HIS A 91 -20.44 -1.69 -0.80
C HIS A 91 -20.41 -0.15 -0.68
N TYR A 92 -19.55 0.48 -1.48
CA TYR A 92 -19.33 1.94 -1.45
C TYR A 92 -20.61 2.75 -1.72
N ASP A 93 -21.55 2.19 -2.49
CA ASP A 93 -22.87 2.76 -2.75
C ASP A 93 -23.67 2.99 -1.45
N GLU A 94 -23.48 2.17 -0.42
CA GLU A 94 -24.09 2.38 0.89
C GLU A 94 -23.53 3.61 1.60
N ILE A 95 -22.22 3.86 1.46
CA ILE A 95 -21.55 5.06 2.00
C ILE A 95 -22.02 6.31 1.23
N GLU A 96 -22.16 6.21 -0.09
CA GLU A 96 -22.76 7.27 -0.89
C GLU A 96 -24.21 7.56 -0.48
N ALA A 97 -25.01 6.54 -0.20
CA ALA A 97 -26.39 6.70 0.23
C ALA A 97 -26.47 7.44 1.58
N LEU A 98 -25.63 7.06 2.55
CA LEU A 98 -25.54 7.73 3.85
C LEU A 98 -25.12 9.20 3.72
N THR A 99 -24.14 9.51 2.88
CA THR A 99 -23.73 10.91 2.64
C THR A 99 -24.80 11.71 1.92
N LYS A 100 -25.51 11.13 0.95
CA LYS A 100 -26.66 11.77 0.28
C LYS A 100 -27.78 12.07 1.28
N GLU A 101 -28.08 11.15 2.20
CA GLU A 101 -29.06 11.38 3.26
C GLU A 101 -28.60 12.48 4.23
N LEU A 102 -27.32 12.48 4.62
CA LEU A 102 -26.76 13.49 5.52
C LEU A 102 -26.82 14.89 4.91
N MET A 103 -26.53 15.02 3.60
CA MET A 103 -26.63 16.29 2.88
C MET A 103 -28.07 16.82 2.83
N ARG A 104 -29.08 15.94 2.74
CA ARG A 104 -30.50 16.34 2.69
C ARG A 104 -31.01 16.85 4.04
N LYS A 105 -30.55 16.29 5.16
CA LYS A 105 -31.04 16.66 6.51
C LYS A 105 -30.39 17.92 7.09
N HIS A 106 -29.35 18.48 6.47
CA HIS A 106 -28.68 19.72 6.90
C HIS A 106 -28.32 19.74 8.40
N PHE A 107 -27.34 18.93 8.79
CA PHE A 107 -26.83 18.92 10.16
C PHE A 107 -26.01 20.16 10.49
N ASP A 108 -26.34 20.82 11.61
CA ASP A 108 -25.59 21.95 12.11
C ASP A 108 -24.11 21.61 12.34
N GLY A 109 -23.23 22.47 11.85
CA GLY A 109 -21.77 22.30 11.94
C GLY A 109 -21.15 21.36 10.89
N ILE A 110 -21.96 20.61 10.12
CA ILE A 110 -21.44 19.74 9.05
C ILE A 110 -21.62 20.43 7.69
N THR A 111 -20.52 20.89 7.12
CA THR A 111 -20.53 21.52 5.78
C THR A 111 -20.50 20.47 4.67
N GLN A 112 -21.07 20.78 3.49
CA GLN A 112 -20.91 19.95 2.30
C GLN A 112 -19.44 19.69 1.96
N LYS A 113 -18.56 20.66 2.19
CA LYS A 113 -17.10 20.51 2.02
C LYS A 113 -16.52 19.42 2.93
N MET A 114 -16.98 19.33 4.18
CA MET A 114 -16.59 18.26 5.10
C MET A 114 -17.11 16.90 4.61
N ILE A 115 -18.37 16.83 4.20
CA ILE A 115 -18.97 15.58 3.69
C ILE A 115 -18.22 15.08 2.45
N LEU A 116 -17.99 15.95 1.46
CA LEU A 116 -17.24 15.62 0.25
C LEU A 116 -15.76 15.32 0.55
N GLY A 117 -15.17 16.02 1.51
CA GLY A 117 -13.80 15.76 1.97
C GLY A 117 -13.66 14.38 2.59
N PHE A 118 -14.60 13.99 3.46
CA PHE A 118 -14.67 12.67 4.06
C PHE A 118 -14.95 11.60 3.01
N LEU A 119 -15.91 11.82 2.12
CA LEU A 119 -16.20 10.90 1.02
C LEU A 119 -14.99 10.72 0.09
N LYS A 120 -14.18 11.75 -0.11
CA LYS A 120 -12.90 11.67 -0.84
C LYS A 120 -11.81 10.91 -0.08
N ILE A 121 -11.87 10.89 1.26
CA ILE A 121 -11.04 10.01 2.09
C ILE A 121 -11.55 8.57 1.92
N ILE A 122 -12.87 8.33 2.04
CA ILE A 122 -13.50 6.99 1.95
C ILE A 122 -13.46 6.40 0.55
N ARG A 123 -13.50 7.20 -0.51
CA ARG A 123 -13.24 6.73 -1.88
C ARG A 123 -11.84 6.16 -2.03
N GLY A 124 -10.91 6.54 -1.16
CA GLY A 124 -9.62 5.88 -1.03
C GLY A 124 -9.69 4.45 -0.47
N PHE A 125 -10.85 4.02 0.02
CA PHE A 125 -11.13 2.69 0.58
C PHE A 125 -11.96 1.80 -0.38
N SER A 126 -12.54 2.36 -1.44
CA SER A 126 -13.49 1.64 -2.31
C SER A 126 -12.82 0.87 -3.44
N ASP A 127 -13.44 -0.26 -3.83
CA ASP A 127 -13.00 -1.20 -4.88
C ASP A 127 -12.97 -0.64 -6.33
N GLU A 128 -13.02 0.69 -6.53
CA GLU A 128 -12.92 1.30 -7.88
C GLU A 128 -11.57 1.01 -8.56
N GLU A 129 -10.50 0.71 -7.80
CA GLU A 129 -9.22 0.21 -8.31
C GLU A 129 -8.79 -1.03 -7.51
N GLN A 130 -8.93 -2.24 -8.08
CA GLN A 130 -8.35 -3.43 -7.46
C GLN A 130 -6.83 -3.50 -7.74
N PRO A 131 -5.96 -3.46 -6.72
CA PRO A 131 -4.54 -3.70 -6.90
C PRO A 131 -4.32 -5.16 -7.36
N SER A 132 -3.39 -5.32 -8.31
CA SER A 132 -2.97 -6.62 -8.83
C SER A 132 -2.59 -7.61 -7.72
N LYS A 133 -2.65 -8.91 -8.04
CA LYS A 133 -2.08 -10.00 -7.23
C LYS A 133 -0.60 -9.83 -6.91
N LEU A 134 0.13 -8.99 -7.65
CA LEU A 134 1.51 -8.61 -7.35
C LEU A 134 1.70 -8.07 -5.92
N ILE A 135 0.68 -7.40 -5.36
CA ILE A 135 0.73 -6.86 -3.99
C ILE A 135 1.01 -7.92 -2.93
N GLU A 136 0.54 -9.14 -3.18
CA GLU A 136 0.71 -10.26 -2.25
C GLU A 136 2.13 -10.83 -2.21
N TYR A 137 2.96 -10.35 -3.14
CA TYR A 137 4.36 -10.70 -3.27
C TYR A 137 5.27 -9.48 -3.02
N THR A 138 4.71 -8.42 -2.42
CA THR A 138 5.42 -7.18 -2.08
C THR A 138 5.48 -7.03 -0.56
N PRO A 139 6.67 -7.11 0.09
CA PRO A 139 6.82 -6.94 1.54
C PRO A 139 6.51 -5.52 2.03
N PHE A 140 6.36 -4.58 1.11
CA PHE A 140 6.07 -3.17 1.40
C PHE A 140 4.69 -2.74 0.84
N PRO A 141 3.56 -3.24 1.39
CA PRO A 141 2.22 -2.87 0.92
C PRO A 141 1.97 -1.37 0.90
N ALA A 142 2.54 -0.67 1.87
CA ALA A 142 2.46 0.79 1.98
C ALA A 142 3.14 1.50 0.81
N GLN A 143 4.02 0.84 0.07
CA GLN A 143 4.74 1.39 -1.08
C GLN A 143 4.33 0.69 -2.38
N TYR A 144 3.32 -0.20 -2.34
CA TYR A 144 2.91 -1.04 -3.46
C TYR A 144 2.70 -0.27 -4.76
N HIS A 145 1.97 0.84 -4.75
CA HIS A 145 1.74 1.58 -6.00
C HIS A 145 3.01 2.17 -6.60
N ALA A 146 3.95 2.62 -5.77
CA ALA A 146 5.24 3.11 -6.27
C ALA A 146 6.08 1.95 -6.85
N ILE A 147 6.03 0.79 -6.19
CA ILE A 147 6.70 -0.44 -6.64
C ILE A 147 6.09 -0.93 -7.96
N SER A 148 4.78 -1.16 -7.98
CA SER A 148 4.04 -1.61 -9.15
C SER A 148 4.20 -0.64 -10.31
N GLN A 149 4.02 0.67 -10.10
CA GLN A 149 4.20 1.67 -11.17
C GLN A 149 5.65 1.71 -11.65
N GLY A 150 6.63 1.71 -10.75
CA GLY A 150 8.05 1.73 -11.10
C GLY A 150 8.44 0.50 -11.92
N LEU A 151 8.02 -0.70 -11.49
CA LEU A 151 8.23 -1.96 -12.21
C LEU A 151 7.57 -1.93 -13.60
N HIS A 152 6.30 -1.52 -13.70
CA HIS A 152 5.65 -1.38 -15.00
C HIS A 152 6.36 -0.37 -15.90
N GLN A 153 6.85 0.73 -15.35
CA GLN A 153 7.56 1.74 -16.13
C GLN A 153 8.87 1.21 -16.72
N ILE A 154 9.63 0.43 -15.95
CA ILE A 154 10.94 -0.07 -16.38
C ILE A 154 10.88 -1.40 -17.11
N ILE A 155 9.81 -2.18 -16.98
CA ILE A 155 9.67 -3.48 -17.67
C ILE A 155 8.91 -3.33 -18.99
N ARG A 156 7.97 -2.38 -19.07
CA ARG A 156 7.11 -2.25 -20.25
C ARG A 156 7.91 -1.82 -21.48
N GLY A 157 7.96 -2.73 -22.46
CA GLY A 157 8.66 -2.49 -23.72
C GLY A 157 10.12 -2.91 -23.72
N GLU A 158 10.64 -3.40 -22.59
CA GLU A 158 11.98 -3.96 -22.51
C GLU A 158 12.07 -5.36 -23.12
N HIS A 159 13.29 -5.76 -23.48
CA HIS A 159 13.57 -7.11 -23.93
C HIS A 159 13.37 -8.12 -22.77
N PRO A 160 12.91 -9.37 -23.02
CA PRO A 160 12.68 -10.35 -21.96
C PRO A 160 13.88 -10.68 -21.07
N ASP A 161 15.11 -10.49 -21.56
CA ASP A 161 16.35 -10.64 -20.78
C ASP A 161 16.49 -9.52 -19.73
N ASP A 162 16.26 -8.28 -20.15
CA ASP A 162 16.28 -7.09 -19.28
C ASP A 162 15.16 -7.15 -18.25
N ALA A 163 13.95 -7.54 -18.66
CA ALA A 163 12.83 -7.76 -17.75
C ALA A 163 13.17 -8.81 -16.67
N ALA A 164 13.83 -9.91 -17.05
CA ALA A 164 14.25 -10.95 -16.11
C ALA A 164 15.34 -10.44 -15.14
N ALA A 165 16.31 -9.67 -15.63
CA ALA A 165 17.34 -9.05 -14.81
C ALA A 165 16.76 -8.03 -13.81
N ILE A 166 15.79 -7.21 -14.24
CA ILE A 166 15.09 -6.25 -13.38
C ILE A 166 14.34 -6.97 -12.25
N ILE A 167 13.58 -8.02 -12.59
CA ILE A 167 12.82 -8.78 -11.58
C ILE A 167 13.77 -9.50 -10.62
N HIS A 168 14.90 -10.01 -11.12
CA HIS A 168 15.96 -10.57 -10.28
C HIS A 168 16.49 -9.55 -9.27
N CYS A 169 16.84 -8.34 -9.72
CA CYS A 169 17.24 -7.26 -8.83
C CYS A 169 16.16 -6.92 -7.79
N ALA A 170 14.88 -6.93 -8.18
CA ALA A 170 13.78 -6.64 -7.27
C ALA A 170 13.61 -7.72 -6.19
N ILE A 171 13.90 -8.98 -6.51
CA ILE A 171 13.89 -10.08 -5.53
C ILE A 171 15.10 -9.99 -4.60
N GLU A 172 16.30 -9.76 -5.14
CA GLU A 172 17.53 -9.64 -4.35
C GLU A 172 17.52 -8.42 -3.41
N ASP A 173 17.06 -7.26 -3.88
CA ASP A 173 16.91 -6.06 -3.05
C ASP A 173 15.71 -6.19 -2.07
N GLY A 174 14.96 -7.30 -2.08
CA GLY A 174 13.83 -7.55 -1.17
C GLY A 174 12.57 -6.75 -1.50
N ILE A 175 12.46 -6.14 -2.69
CA ILE A 175 11.26 -5.43 -3.17
C ILE A 175 10.13 -6.38 -3.54
N LEU A 176 10.46 -7.58 -4.01
CA LEU A 176 9.53 -8.68 -4.28
C LEU A 176 9.94 -9.93 -3.51
N PHE A 177 8.97 -10.75 -3.10
CA PHE A 177 9.29 -12.04 -2.51
C PHE A 177 9.85 -13.01 -3.55
N PRO A 178 10.85 -13.84 -3.19
CA PRO A 178 11.40 -14.86 -4.08
C PRO A 178 10.39 -15.95 -4.46
N THR A 179 9.28 -16.06 -3.71
CA THR A 179 8.20 -17.02 -3.93
C THR A 179 7.19 -16.57 -5.00
N ILE A 180 7.39 -15.43 -5.64
CA ILE A 180 6.49 -14.91 -6.67
C ILE A 180 6.35 -15.89 -7.86
N PRO A 181 5.12 -16.29 -8.25
CA PRO A 181 4.92 -17.16 -9.39
C PRO A 181 5.33 -16.50 -10.71
N ARG A 182 6.09 -17.22 -11.53
CA ARG A 182 6.46 -16.75 -12.88
C ARG A 182 5.25 -16.47 -13.76
N SER A 183 4.18 -17.26 -13.62
CA SER A 183 2.93 -17.04 -14.36
C SER A 183 2.30 -15.68 -14.04
N LEU A 184 2.37 -15.26 -12.77
CA LEU A 184 1.88 -13.94 -12.35
C LEU A 184 2.73 -12.83 -12.98
N LEU A 185 4.06 -12.95 -12.95
CA LEU A 185 4.96 -11.97 -13.58
C LEU A 185 4.72 -11.84 -15.09
N VAL A 186 4.51 -12.97 -15.77
CA VAL A 186 4.22 -13.03 -17.20
C VAL A 186 2.90 -12.33 -17.54
N GLU A 187 1.87 -12.56 -16.74
CA GLU A 187 0.56 -11.92 -16.89
C GLU A 187 0.63 -10.42 -16.57
N GLU A 188 1.19 -10.07 -15.41
CA GLU A 188 1.30 -8.70 -14.89
C GLU A 188 2.00 -7.76 -15.87
N PHE A 189 3.14 -8.20 -16.40
CA PHE A 189 3.98 -7.38 -17.27
C PHE A 189 3.82 -7.68 -18.76
N ASN A 190 2.83 -8.50 -19.13
CA ASN A 190 2.53 -8.90 -20.51
C ASN A 190 3.78 -9.42 -21.27
N LEU A 191 4.51 -10.35 -20.65
CA LEU A 191 5.77 -10.88 -21.16
C LEU A 191 5.54 -12.14 -22.01
N LYS A 192 6.44 -12.41 -22.96
CA LYS A 192 6.43 -13.69 -23.69
C LYS A 192 6.99 -14.81 -22.82
N LYS A 193 6.11 -15.67 -22.29
CA LYS A 193 6.41 -16.77 -21.34
C LYS A 193 7.69 -17.56 -21.67
N SER A 194 7.79 -18.10 -22.88
CA SER A 194 8.91 -18.97 -23.28
C SER A 194 10.27 -18.27 -23.21
N SER A 195 10.30 -16.98 -23.58
CA SER A 195 11.53 -16.17 -23.54
C SER A 195 11.86 -15.78 -22.11
N PHE A 196 10.85 -15.35 -21.34
CA PHE A 196 11.02 -14.95 -19.95
C PHE A 196 11.51 -16.10 -19.06
N ASP A 197 10.92 -17.30 -19.17
CA ASP A 197 11.30 -18.47 -18.36
C ASP A 197 12.78 -18.85 -18.56
N LYS A 198 13.30 -18.72 -19.78
CA LYS A 198 14.71 -18.97 -20.12
C LYS A 198 15.63 -18.01 -19.38
N TYR A 199 15.38 -16.70 -19.49
CA TYR A 199 16.24 -15.68 -18.89
C TYR A 199 16.07 -15.59 -17.37
N PHE A 200 14.87 -15.78 -16.84
CA PHE A 200 14.65 -15.82 -15.40
C PHE A 200 15.45 -16.94 -14.73
N SER A 201 15.50 -18.12 -15.36
CA SER A 201 16.29 -19.26 -14.87
C SER A 201 17.80 -19.01 -14.95
N LYS A 202 18.27 -18.32 -16.01
CA LYS A 202 19.67 -17.89 -16.16
C LYS A 202 20.14 -17.09 -14.95
N TYR A 203 19.38 -16.08 -14.52
CA TYR A 203 19.76 -15.21 -13.41
C TYR A 203 19.53 -15.81 -12.02
N HIS A 204 18.51 -16.66 -11.82
CA HIS A 204 18.14 -17.15 -10.49
C HIS A 204 18.70 -18.53 -10.11
N VAL A 205 19.19 -19.32 -11.08
CA VAL A 205 19.61 -20.72 -10.83
C VAL A 205 20.97 -21.03 -11.41
N SER A 206 21.31 -20.45 -12.57
CA SER A 206 22.44 -20.93 -13.37
C SER A 206 23.75 -20.17 -13.18
N LEU A 207 23.74 -18.96 -12.61
CA LEU A 207 24.95 -18.12 -12.54
C LEU A 207 26.11 -18.74 -11.74
N GLU A 208 25.85 -19.60 -10.75
CA GLU A 208 26.91 -20.23 -9.94
C GLU A 208 27.87 -21.09 -10.79
N TYR A 209 27.34 -21.74 -11.84
CA TYR A 209 28.07 -22.70 -12.68
C TYR A 209 28.59 -22.11 -14.01
N GLU A 210 28.38 -20.81 -14.24
CA GLU A 210 28.80 -20.12 -15.47
C GLU A 210 30.29 -19.69 -15.42
N THR A 211 30.86 -19.47 -16.61
CA THR A 211 32.25 -18.98 -16.75
C THR A 211 32.42 -17.54 -16.25
N ASP A 212 33.64 -17.18 -15.81
CA ASP A 212 33.93 -15.84 -15.26
C ASP A 212 33.59 -14.68 -16.20
N ALA A 213 33.75 -14.89 -17.52
CA ALA A 213 33.38 -13.88 -18.52
C ALA A 213 31.86 -13.65 -18.58
N ILE A 214 31.07 -14.72 -18.50
CA ILE A 214 29.60 -14.66 -18.51
C ILE A 214 29.09 -14.06 -17.19
N LYS A 215 29.71 -14.42 -16.06
CA LYS A 215 29.41 -13.82 -14.75
C LYS A 215 29.64 -12.32 -14.76
N LYS A 216 30.80 -11.87 -15.24
CA LYS A 216 31.12 -10.43 -15.33
C LYS A 216 30.15 -9.66 -16.22
N GLN A 217 29.76 -10.23 -17.36
CA GLN A 217 28.77 -9.59 -18.24
C GLN A 217 27.38 -9.52 -17.59
N ALA A 218 26.96 -10.58 -16.88
CA ALA A 218 25.71 -10.58 -16.13
C ALA A 218 25.72 -9.55 -14.99
N GLU A 219 26.83 -9.42 -14.26
CA GLU A 219 27.02 -8.43 -13.19
C GLU A 219 26.87 -6.99 -13.69
N GLU A 220 27.41 -6.66 -14.87
CA GLU A 220 27.27 -5.33 -15.46
C GLU A 220 25.81 -5.01 -15.83
N ILE A 221 25.10 -5.98 -16.40
CA ILE A 221 23.66 -5.88 -16.72
C ILE A 221 22.84 -5.70 -15.44
N ILE A 222 23.09 -6.53 -14.42
CA ILE A 222 22.42 -6.45 -13.11
C ILE A 222 22.68 -5.08 -12.47
N LYS A 223 23.92 -4.59 -12.48
CA LYS A 223 24.27 -3.29 -11.90
C LYS A 223 23.54 -2.14 -12.57
N TYR A 224 23.43 -2.15 -13.90
CA TYR A 224 22.69 -1.15 -14.66
C TYR A 224 21.20 -1.17 -14.27
N HIS A 225 20.56 -2.34 -14.32
CA HIS A 225 19.14 -2.49 -14.02
C HIS A 225 18.79 -2.25 -12.56
N ARG A 226 19.66 -2.61 -11.62
CA ARG A 226 19.48 -2.32 -10.19
C ARG A 226 19.46 -0.82 -9.92
N LYS A 227 20.32 -0.05 -10.59
CA LYS A 227 20.31 1.43 -10.50
C LYS A 227 19.01 2.00 -11.08
N ALA A 228 18.55 1.49 -12.22
CA ALA A 228 17.29 1.92 -12.83
C ALA A 228 16.08 1.62 -11.94
N LEU A 229 16.03 0.41 -11.37
CA LEU A 229 15.00 -0.05 -10.43
C LEU A 229 14.90 0.86 -9.20
N ARG A 230 16.02 1.10 -8.52
CA ARG A 230 16.09 1.96 -7.33
C ARG A 230 15.60 3.38 -7.61
N ASN A 231 15.98 3.95 -8.74
CA ASN A 231 15.56 5.28 -9.16
C ASN A 231 14.06 5.33 -9.51
N ALA A 232 13.55 4.34 -10.25
CA ALA A 232 12.16 4.31 -10.69
C ALA A 232 11.18 4.17 -9.50
N ILE A 233 11.49 3.27 -8.58
CA ILE A 233 10.66 3.03 -7.39
C ILE A 233 10.92 4.11 -6.31
N GLY A 234 12.16 4.58 -6.19
CA GLY A 234 12.58 5.58 -5.22
C GLY A 234 12.95 4.99 -3.87
N TYR A 235 13.90 4.06 -3.85
CA TYR A 235 14.43 3.46 -2.61
C TYR A 235 15.95 3.27 -2.68
N THR A 236 16.55 3.05 -1.51
CA THR A 236 17.95 2.61 -1.33
C THR A 236 18.01 1.45 -0.35
N LEU A 237 19.14 0.74 -0.31
CA LEU A 237 19.49 -0.14 0.79
C LEU A 237 20.36 0.61 1.79
N ASP A 238 20.22 0.30 3.07
CA ASP A 238 21.16 0.75 4.11
C ASP A 238 22.35 -0.21 4.25
N LYS A 239 23.11 -0.10 5.35
CA LYS A 239 24.31 -0.92 5.58
C LYS A 239 23.99 -2.38 5.94
N ASP A 240 22.76 -2.66 6.36
CA ASP A 240 22.28 -3.98 6.76
C ASP A 240 21.35 -4.57 5.68
N ASP A 241 21.45 -4.06 4.45
CA ASP A 241 20.60 -4.42 3.30
C ASP A 241 19.10 -4.20 3.54
N ILE A 242 18.75 -3.29 4.45
CA ILE A 242 17.36 -2.93 4.73
C ILE A 242 16.89 -1.88 3.71
N VAL A 243 15.73 -2.14 3.11
CA VAL A 243 15.11 -1.21 2.15
C VAL A 243 14.60 0.05 2.84
N ILE A 244 15.10 1.20 2.40
CA ILE A 244 14.64 2.53 2.81
C ILE A 244 14.06 3.26 1.60
N PHE A 245 12.75 3.52 1.65
CA PHE A 245 12.08 4.34 0.65
C PHE A 245 12.35 5.83 0.91
N HIS A 246 12.63 6.58 -0.14
CA HIS A 246 12.76 8.04 -0.02
C HIS A 246 11.43 8.65 0.43
N ASN A 247 11.49 9.65 1.32
CA ASN A 247 10.39 10.31 2.03
C ASN A 247 9.13 10.57 1.15
N ARG A 248 8.30 9.54 0.98
CA ARG A 248 7.03 9.61 0.25
C ARG A 248 5.92 9.54 1.29
N LYS A 249 5.13 10.61 1.38
CA LYS A 249 3.90 10.61 2.18
C LYS A 249 2.97 9.52 1.63
N LEU A 250 2.43 8.68 2.51
CA LEU A 250 1.42 7.69 2.10
C LEU A 250 0.21 8.39 1.51
N GLY A 251 -0.03 8.13 0.22
CA GLY A 251 -1.21 8.59 -0.49
C GLY A 251 -2.40 7.67 -0.25
N ARG A 252 -3.57 8.07 -0.76
CA ARG A 252 -4.80 7.29 -0.62
C ARG A 252 -4.73 5.91 -1.29
N LYS A 253 -3.98 5.78 -2.39
CA LYS A 253 -3.78 4.50 -3.06
C LYS A 253 -2.94 3.53 -2.21
N ASN A 254 -1.89 4.05 -1.57
CA ASN A 254 -1.05 3.30 -0.63
C ASN A 254 -1.83 2.76 0.56
N PHE A 255 -2.84 3.51 1.01
CA PHE A 255 -3.73 3.12 2.08
C PHE A 255 -4.57 1.88 1.73
N LEU A 256 -5.21 1.87 0.56
CA LEU A 256 -5.98 0.73 0.05
C LEU A 256 -5.10 -0.52 -0.11
N SER A 257 -3.88 -0.33 -0.62
CA SER A 257 -2.90 -1.41 -0.78
C SER A 257 -2.61 -2.12 0.54
N ILE A 258 -2.41 -1.37 1.63
CA ILE A 258 -2.17 -1.97 2.95
C ILE A 258 -3.39 -2.76 3.42
N ILE A 259 -4.60 -2.20 3.25
CA ILE A 259 -5.85 -2.90 3.57
C ILE A 259 -5.96 -4.21 2.80
N ILE A 260 -5.81 -4.18 1.47
CA ILE A 260 -5.97 -5.37 0.65
C ILE A 260 -4.86 -6.40 0.91
N ALA A 261 -3.61 -5.97 1.06
CA ALA A 261 -2.52 -6.87 1.42
C ALA A 261 -2.77 -7.54 2.77
N TYR A 262 -3.35 -6.81 3.73
CA TYR A 262 -3.73 -7.35 5.02
C TYR A 262 -4.88 -8.35 4.91
N PHE A 263 -5.97 -8.00 4.22
CA PHE A 263 -7.06 -8.93 3.94
C PHE A 263 -6.57 -10.21 3.26
N ARG A 264 -5.69 -10.10 2.25
CA ARG A 264 -5.18 -11.25 1.51
C ARG A 264 -4.16 -12.08 2.30
N SER A 265 -3.31 -11.47 3.11
CA SER A 265 -2.39 -12.21 3.99
C SER A 265 -3.15 -13.02 5.02
N ILE A 266 -4.27 -12.46 5.48
CA ILE A 266 -5.22 -13.11 6.35
C ILE A 266 -5.91 -14.31 5.67
N LEU A 267 -6.40 -14.17 4.43
CA LEU A 267 -7.07 -15.24 3.67
C LEU A 267 -6.14 -16.39 3.25
N ARG A 268 -4.83 -16.21 3.36
CA ARG A 268 -3.80 -17.22 3.09
C ARG A 268 -3.52 -18.14 4.29
N GLY A 269 -4.14 -17.89 5.45
CA GLY A 269 -4.07 -18.72 6.65
C GLY A 269 -4.97 -19.95 6.59
#